data_AF-A0A5C7VVE3-F1
#
_entry.id   AF-A0A5C7VVE3-F1
#
_cell.length_a   1.000
_cell.length_b   1.000
_cell.length_c   1.000
_cell.angle_alpha   90.00
_cell.angle_beta   90.00
_cell.angle_gamma   90.00
#
_symmetry.space_group_name_H-M   'P 1'
#
loop_
_entity.id
_entity.type
_entity.pdbx_description
1 polymer ?
#
loop_
_entity_poly.entity_id
_entity_poly.type
_entity_poly.pdbx_seq_one_letter_code
_entity_poly.pdbx_strand_id
1 'polypeptide(L)'
;MSPTVPPPLQLSGLEPLLIAEDTLFVNVGERTNVTGSKAFARMILNGQFEEALAVARQQVENGAQVVDVNMDEAMLDSQAAMVKFLNLMASEPDIARVPVMVDSSKWSVIEAGLRCLQGKGIVNSISMKEGVDEFKRQARLVKRYGAAAVVMAFDEKGQADTFERKVEICERAYRILVDEVGFPPEDIIFDPNIFAIATGIEEHNNYAVDFINATRWIKQN
;
A
#
# COMPACT_ATOMS: atom_id res chain seq x y z
N MET A 1 -29.11 7.05 -13.85
CA MET A 1 -27.95 7.96 -13.72
C MET A 1 -26.79 7.22 -14.32
N SER A 2 -26.11 7.78 -15.32
CA SER A 2 -24.88 7.18 -15.86
C SER A 2 -23.89 7.00 -14.70
N PRO A 3 -23.20 5.85 -14.56
CA PRO A 3 -22.18 5.72 -13.55
C PRO A 3 -21.12 6.80 -13.82
N THR A 4 -21.04 7.78 -12.93
CA THR A 4 -20.01 8.80 -12.97
C THR A 4 -18.69 8.09 -12.68
N VAL A 5 -17.79 8.07 -13.66
CA VAL A 5 -16.42 7.60 -13.48
C VAL A 5 -15.86 8.30 -12.23
N PRO A 6 -15.25 7.56 -11.28
CA PRO A 6 -14.65 8.18 -10.09
C PRO A 6 -13.65 9.26 -10.50
N PRO A 7 -13.48 10.32 -9.70
CA PRO A 7 -12.43 11.28 -9.96
C PRO A 7 -11.04 10.58 -9.88
N PRO A 8 -9.99 11.18 -10.44
CA PRO A 8 -8.63 10.64 -10.35
C PRO A 8 -8.19 10.44 -8.90
N LEU A 9 -7.43 9.37 -8.64
CA LEU A 9 -6.71 9.22 -7.37
C LEU A 9 -5.69 10.36 -7.25
N GLN A 10 -5.78 11.11 -6.18
CA GLN A 10 -4.86 12.21 -5.87
C GLN A 10 -3.97 11.81 -4.69
N LEU A 11 -2.66 11.89 -4.89
CA LEU A 11 -1.65 11.68 -3.88
C LEU A 11 -0.72 12.90 -3.85
N SER A 12 0.07 13.05 -2.80
CA SER A 12 1.07 14.12 -2.74
C SER A 12 2.25 13.76 -1.85
N GLY A 13 3.45 14.05 -2.34
CA GLY A 13 4.58 14.42 -1.48
C GLY A 13 4.55 15.93 -1.29
N LEU A 14 5.66 16.60 -1.59
CA LEU A 14 5.70 18.06 -1.82
C LEU A 14 5.08 18.44 -3.18
N GLU A 15 5.06 17.51 -4.14
CA GLU A 15 4.44 17.68 -5.45
C GLU A 15 3.20 16.77 -5.57
N PRO A 16 2.16 17.21 -6.29
CA PRO A 16 0.96 16.40 -6.50
C PRO A 16 1.23 15.28 -7.51
N LEU A 17 0.69 14.10 -7.24
CA LEU A 17 0.60 12.98 -8.17
C LEU A 17 -0.88 12.68 -8.45
N LEU A 18 -1.29 12.91 -9.70
CA LEU A 18 -2.65 12.61 -10.17
C LEU A 18 -2.62 11.32 -10.99
N ILE A 19 -3.45 10.35 -10.62
CA ILE A 19 -3.58 9.06 -11.31
C ILE A 19 -4.99 8.99 -11.90
N ALA A 20 -5.08 9.35 -13.18
CA ALA A 20 -6.30 9.35 -13.98
C ALA A 20 -6.34 8.17 -14.96
N GLU A 21 -7.43 8.03 -15.72
CA GLU A 21 -7.64 6.93 -16.68
C GLU A 21 -6.57 6.87 -17.79
N ASP A 22 -6.04 8.02 -18.20
CA ASP A 22 -4.99 8.16 -19.22
C ASP A 22 -3.56 8.11 -18.63
N THR A 23 -3.42 7.98 -17.31
CA THR A 23 -2.13 7.84 -16.65
C THR A 23 -1.53 6.46 -16.95
N LEU A 24 -0.24 6.43 -17.29
CA LEU A 24 0.49 5.17 -17.46
C LEU A 24 0.67 4.44 -16.11
N PHE A 25 1.32 3.28 -16.14
CA PHE A 25 1.61 2.52 -14.92
C PHE A 25 2.42 3.34 -13.91
N VAL A 26 1.96 3.34 -12.65
CA VAL A 26 2.61 4.05 -11.55
C VAL A 26 3.55 3.10 -10.83
N ASN A 27 4.85 3.41 -10.85
CA ASN A 27 5.86 2.59 -10.20
C ASN A 27 5.96 2.94 -8.70
N VAL A 28 5.75 1.95 -7.83
CA VAL A 28 5.99 2.04 -6.39
C VAL A 28 7.36 1.43 -6.08
N GLY A 29 8.27 2.19 -5.49
CA GLY A 29 9.61 1.71 -5.14
C GLY A 29 9.60 0.81 -3.89
N GLU A 30 9.96 -0.46 -4.04
CA GLU A 30 9.89 -1.51 -3.02
C GLU A 30 11.15 -1.66 -2.12
N ARG A 31 12.28 -1.04 -2.46
CA ARG A 31 13.60 -1.37 -1.87
C ARG A 31 13.81 -0.83 -0.46
N THR A 32 12.95 0.09 -0.02
CA THR A 32 12.88 0.69 1.32
C THR A 32 12.08 -0.19 2.29
N ASN A 33 12.32 -1.50 2.20
CA ASN A 33 11.60 -2.53 2.93
C ASN A 33 12.60 -3.43 3.68
N VAL A 34 12.52 -3.45 5.02
CA VAL A 34 13.43 -4.24 5.87
C VAL A 34 13.30 -5.74 5.60
N THR A 35 12.09 -6.23 5.31
CA THR A 35 11.86 -7.65 5.00
C THR A 35 12.32 -8.01 3.58
N GLY A 36 12.11 -7.12 2.61
CA GLY A 36 12.37 -7.37 1.18
C GLY A 36 13.80 -7.07 0.71
N SER A 37 14.54 -6.19 1.39
CA SER A 37 15.83 -5.68 0.93
C SER A 37 16.94 -5.87 1.98
N LYS A 38 17.80 -6.87 1.77
CA LYS A 38 18.94 -7.18 2.68
C LYS A 38 19.85 -5.97 2.92
N ALA A 39 20.06 -5.14 1.90
CA ALA A 39 20.91 -3.96 2.01
C ALA A 39 20.26 -2.90 2.90
N PHE A 40 18.97 -2.64 2.71
CA PHE A 40 18.21 -1.67 3.53
C PHE A 40 18.07 -2.16 4.97
N ALA A 41 17.73 -3.44 5.17
CA ALA A 41 17.66 -4.08 6.47
C ALA A 41 18.93 -3.88 7.29
N ARG A 42 20.09 -4.13 6.68
CA ARG A 42 21.40 -3.93 7.33
C ARG A 42 21.60 -2.49 7.79
N MET A 43 21.27 -1.50 6.95
CA MET A 43 21.43 -0.08 7.30
C MET A 43 20.52 0.29 8.47
N ILE A 44 19.23 -0.10 8.41
CA ILE A 44 18.26 0.22 9.47
C ILE A 44 18.63 -0.45 10.80
N LEU A 45 18.98 -1.74 10.78
CA LEU A 45 19.39 -2.49 11.99
C LEU A 45 20.68 -1.93 12.62
N ASN A 46 21.57 -1.36 11.82
CA ASN A 46 22.79 -0.70 12.31
C ASN A 46 22.58 0.78 12.66
N GLY A 47 21.35 1.31 12.56
CA GLY A 47 21.06 2.72 12.85
C GLY A 47 21.56 3.71 11.80
N GLN A 48 21.95 3.24 10.61
CA GLN A 48 22.50 4.02 9.49
C GLN A 48 21.38 4.63 8.63
N PHE A 49 20.49 5.41 9.25
CA PHE A 49 19.31 5.97 8.57
C PHE A 49 19.67 6.95 7.44
N GLU A 50 20.76 7.71 7.57
CA GLU A 50 21.22 8.63 6.52
C GLU A 50 21.68 7.89 5.27
N GLU A 51 22.42 6.78 5.43
CA GLU A 51 22.79 5.92 4.30
C GLU A 51 21.55 5.29 3.66
N ALA A 52 20.56 4.92 4.47
CA ALA A 52 19.30 4.35 4.01
C ALA A 52 18.48 5.32 3.13
N LEU A 53 18.62 6.63 3.32
CA LEU A 53 17.99 7.64 2.45
C LEU A 53 18.47 7.54 1.00
N ALA A 54 19.71 7.11 0.77
CA ALA A 54 20.22 6.92 -0.58
C ALA A 54 19.43 5.84 -1.35
N VAL A 55 18.88 4.83 -0.66
CA VAL A 55 18.01 3.82 -1.26
C VAL A 55 16.71 4.44 -1.74
N ALA A 56 16.07 5.27 -0.92
CA ALA A 56 14.87 6.01 -1.32
C ALA A 56 15.14 6.94 -2.51
N ARG A 57 16.20 7.76 -2.42
CA ARG A 57 16.61 8.70 -3.48
C ARG A 57 16.85 7.99 -4.81
N GLN A 58 17.61 6.90 -4.80
CA GLN A 58 17.91 6.13 -6.00
C GLN A 58 16.63 5.58 -6.66
N GLN A 59 15.62 5.20 -5.90
CA GLN A 59 14.34 4.74 -6.47
C GLN A 59 13.61 5.87 -7.20
N VAL A 60 13.54 7.05 -6.58
CA VAL A 60 12.90 8.23 -7.19
C VAL A 60 13.66 8.67 -8.44
N GLU A 61 15.00 8.71 -8.40
CA GLU A 61 15.85 9.01 -9.56
C GLU A 61 15.67 8.01 -10.71
N ASN A 62 15.39 6.74 -10.38
CA ASN A 62 15.13 5.67 -11.36
C ASN A 62 13.65 5.57 -11.78
N GLY A 63 12.81 6.54 -11.42
CA GLY A 63 11.44 6.66 -11.93
C GLY A 63 10.34 6.12 -11.01
N ALA A 64 10.64 5.79 -9.75
CA ALA A 64 9.58 5.52 -8.77
C ALA A 64 8.77 6.80 -8.51
N GLN A 65 7.45 6.69 -8.67
CA GLN A 65 6.50 7.79 -8.47
C GLN A 65 5.90 7.79 -7.07
N VAL A 66 6.04 6.67 -6.34
CA VAL A 66 5.69 6.50 -4.93
C VAL A 66 6.81 5.68 -4.29
N VAL A 67 7.11 5.92 -3.02
CA VAL A 67 8.08 5.10 -2.25
C VAL A 67 7.33 4.32 -1.18
N ASP A 68 7.45 2.99 -1.21
CA ASP A 68 6.96 2.11 -0.16
C ASP A 68 7.98 2.02 0.98
N VAL A 69 7.52 2.18 2.22
CA VAL A 69 8.39 2.16 3.40
C VAL A 69 7.88 1.11 4.36
N ASN A 70 8.67 0.06 4.58
CA ASN A 70 8.36 -1.02 5.51
C ASN A 70 9.47 -1.17 6.55
N MET A 71 9.09 -1.07 7.83
CA MET A 71 9.96 -1.18 9.01
C MET A 71 9.59 -2.35 9.91
N ASP A 72 8.83 -3.32 9.41
CA ASP A 72 8.48 -4.51 10.17
C ASP A 72 9.68 -5.45 10.26
N GLU A 73 10.17 -5.62 11.49
CA GLU A 73 11.26 -6.53 11.85
C GLU A 73 11.17 -6.85 13.34
N ALA A 74 11.42 -8.09 13.73
CA ALA A 74 11.24 -8.55 15.11
C ALA A 74 12.21 -7.88 16.10
N MET A 75 13.40 -7.51 15.63
CA MET A 75 14.45 -6.88 16.44
C MET A 75 14.36 -5.35 16.49
N LEU A 76 13.40 -4.75 15.80
CA LEU A 76 13.28 -3.30 15.64
C LEU A 76 12.06 -2.76 16.42
N ASP A 77 12.21 -1.57 17.01
CA ASP A 77 11.04 -0.74 17.30
C ASP A 77 10.52 -0.18 15.97
N SER A 78 9.67 -0.95 15.30
CA SER A 78 9.11 -0.62 13.97
C SER A 78 8.42 0.74 13.96
N GLN A 79 7.76 1.12 15.07
CA GLN A 79 7.04 2.39 15.15
C GLN A 79 8.04 3.56 15.20
N ALA A 80 9.05 3.49 16.06
CA ALA A 80 10.07 4.52 16.16
C ALA A 80 10.91 4.62 14.87
N ALA A 81 11.23 3.49 14.25
CA ALA A 81 11.99 3.44 13.00
C ALA A 81 11.20 4.06 11.83
N MET A 82 9.89 3.75 11.72
CA MET A 82 9.01 4.35 10.72
C MET A 82 8.99 5.88 10.87
N VAL A 83 8.69 6.37 12.07
CA VAL A 83 8.65 7.82 12.35
C VAL A 83 9.99 8.49 12.02
N LYS A 84 11.10 7.89 12.46
CA LYS A 84 12.44 8.44 12.21
C LYS A 84 12.75 8.52 10.72
N PHE A 85 12.52 7.44 9.98
CA PHE A 85 12.87 7.39 8.56
C PHE A 85 11.98 8.32 7.72
N LEU A 86 10.67 8.36 7.98
CA LEU A 86 9.75 9.26 7.27
C LEU A 86 10.08 10.74 7.51
N ASN A 87 10.45 11.12 8.74
CA ASN A 87 10.89 12.49 9.03
C ASN A 87 12.20 12.85 8.29
N LEU A 88 13.13 11.90 8.16
CA LEU A 88 14.36 12.09 7.39
C LEU A 88 14.08 12.19 5.88
N MET A 89 13.17 11.37 5.34
CA MET A 89 12.72 11.49 3.95
C MET A 89 12.10 12.87 3.69
N ALA A 90 11.30 13.39 4.63
CA ALA A 90 10.69 14.71 4.52
C ALA A 90 11.70 15.87 4.53
N SER A 91 12.90 15.68 5.09
CA SER A 91 13.98 16.68 5.06
C SER A 91 14.78 16.72 3.76
N GLU A 92 14.57 15.76 2.85
CA GLU A 92 15.29 15.63 1.58
C GLU A 92 14.35 15.92 0.40
N PRO A 93 14.39 17.12 -0.21
CA PRO A 93 13.42 17.53 -1.23
C PRO A 93 13.30 16.58 -2.43
N ASP A 94 14.40 15.99 -2.87
CA ASP A 94 14.43 15.05 -4.00
C ASP A 94 13.64 13.76 -3.73
N ILE A 95 13.50 13.40 -2.45
CA ILE A 95 12.71 12.25 -1.98
C ILE A 95 11.29 12.72 -1.64
N ALA A 96 11.18 13.81 -0.88
CA ALA A 96 9.93 14.33 -0.35
C ALA A 96 8.93 14.76 -1.43
N ARG A 97 9.38 15.02 -2.67
CA ARG A 97 8.49 15.36 -3.79
C ARG A 97 7.47 14.28 -4.14
N VAL A 98 7.78 12.98 -3.94
CA VAL A 98 6.85 11.88 -4.25
C VAL A 98 6.05 11.44 -3.02
N PRO A 99 4.82 10.92 -3.19
CA PRO A 99 4.04 10.34 -2.10
C PRO A 99 4.72 9.11 -1.47
N VAL A 100 4.36 8.84 -0.22
CA VAL A 100 4.82 7.67 0.53
C VAL A 100 3.68 6.67 0.72
N MET A 101 3.99 5.39 0.52
CA MET A 101 3.18 4.26 0.94
C MET A 101 3.73 3.72 2.26
N VAL A 102 2.95 3.82 3.33
CA VAL A 102 3.33 3.37 4.68
C VAL A 102 2.95 1.90 4.81
N ASP A 103 3.96 1.02 4.79
CA ASP A 103 3.80 -0.42 4.80
C ASP A 103 4.09 -1.04 6.17
N SER A 104 3.08 -1.67 6.76
CA SER A 104 3.22 -2.48 7.97
C SER A 104 2.02 -3.40 8.18
N SER A 105 2.28 -4.55 8.78
CA SER A 105 1.26 -5.46 9.33
C SER A 105 0.64 -4.96 10.64
N LYS A 106 1.20 -3.92 11.27
CA LYS A 106 0.77 -3.38 12.57
C LYS A 106 0.12 -2.01 12.38
N TRP A 107 -1.16 -1.90 12.70
CA TRP A 107 -1.88 -0.62 12.63
C TRP A 107 -1.18 0.52 13.39
N SER A 108 -0.57 0.24 14.54
CA SER A 108 0.15 1.26 15.32
C SER A 108 1.33 1.88 14.57
N VAL A 109 2.00 1.14 13.70
CA VAL A 109 3.11 1.62 12.86
C VAL A 109 2.57 2.45 11.71
N ILE A 110 1.50 1.97 11.05
CA ILE A 110 0.78 2.71 10.00
C ILE A 110 0.33 4.07 10.53
N GLU A 111 -0.36 4.09 11.67
CA GLU A 111 -0.91 5.31 12.26
C GLU A 111 0.20 6.28 12.68
N ALA A 112 1.32 5.77 13.21
CA ALA A 112 2.48 6.60 13.51
C ALA A 112 3.07 7.23 12.24
N GLY A 113 3.18 6.46 11.15
CA GLY A 113 3.65 6.97 9.87
C GLY A 113 2.73 8.03 9.28
N LEU A 114 1.42 7.79 9.26
CA LEU A 114 0.41 8.75 8.78
C LEU A 114 0.47 10.10 9.51
N ARG A 115 0.74 10.08 10.83
CA ARG A 115 0.89 11.31 11.63
C ARG A 115 2.14 12.13 11.26
N CYS A 116 3.10 11.53 10.56
CA CYS A 116 4.33 12.19 10.11
C CYS A 116 4.24 12.72 8.68
N LEU A 117 3.32 12.20 7.86
CA LEU A 117 3.20 12.63 6.47
C LEU A 117 2.56 14.02 6.38
N GLN A 118 3.15 14.89 5.55
CA GLN A 118 2.60 16.21 5.24
C GLN A 118 1.63 16.16 4.06
N GLY A 119 1.96 15.37 3.03
CA GLY A 119 1.12 15.15 1.85
C GLY A 119 0.22 13.93 2.00
N LYS A 120 -0.65 13.72 1.00
CA LYS A 120 -1.56 12.57 0.94
C LYS A 120 -0.80 11.31 0.53
N GLY A 121 -0.51 10.44 1.51
CA GLY A 121 0.12 9.13 1.32
C GLY A 121 -0.86 7.99 1.12
N ILE A 122 -0.32 6.76 1.10
CA ILE A 122 -1.06 5.51 0.95
C ILE A 122 -0.82 4.63 2.18
N VAL A 123 -1.87 4.00 2.70
CA VAL A 123 -1.77 2.94 3.71
C VAL A 123 -1.59 1.59 3.02
N ASN A 124 -0.52 0.87 3.36
CA ASN A 124 -0.31 -0.52 2.95
C ASN A 124 -0.23 -1.40 4.21
N SER A 125 -1.28 -2.09 4.61
CA SER A 125 -2.62 -2.16 4.00
C SER A 125 -3.68 -2.41 5.06
N ILE A 126 -4.94 -2.40 4.66
CA ILE A 126 -6.07 -2.86 5.48
C ILE A 126 -6.73 -4.08 4.85
N SER A 127 -7.39 -4.92 5.66
CA SER A 127 -8.08 -6.12 5.18
C SER A 127 -9.16 -6.58 6.16
N MET A 128 -9.94 -7.60 5.78
CA MET A 128 -10.94 -8.22 6.65
C MET A 128 -10.38 -9.42 7.46
N LYS A 129 -9.05 -9.61 7.51
CA LYS A 129 -8.40 -10.69 8.25
C LYS A 129 -8.84 -10.77 9.72
N GLU A 130 -8.96 -9.62 10.38
CA GLU A 130 -9.37 -9.50 11.79
C GLU A 130 -10.87 -9.24 11.94
N GLY A 131 -11.64 -9.42 10.86
CA GLY A 131 -13.07 -9.19 10.79
C GLY A 131 -13.48 -7.78 10.32
N VAL A 132 -14.77 -7.65 9.99
CA VAL A 132 -15.36 -6.44 9.40
C VAL A 132 -15.29 -5.22 10.32
N ASP A 133 -15.46 -5.40 11.63
CA ASP A 133 -15.49 -4.27 12.56
C ASP A 133 -14.14 -3.56 12.63
N GLU A 134 -13.06 -4.34 12.67
CA GLU A 134 -11.69 -3.81 12.65
C GLU A 134 -11.37 -3.18 11.30
N PHE A 135 -11.74 -3.82 10.19
CA PHE A 135 -11.61 -3.24 8.85
C PHE A 135 -12.31 -1.87 8.74
N LYS A 136 -13.55 -1.76 9.24
CA LYS A 136 -14.29 -0.48 9.27
C LYS A 136 -13.63 0.55 10.20
N ARG A 137 -13.07 0.13 11.34
CA ARG A 137 -12.35 1.01 12.27
C ARG A 137 -11.12 1.62 11.57
N GLN A 138 -10.31 0.78 10.95
CA GLN A 138 -9.10 1.20 10.22
C GLN A 138 -9.47 2.10 9.04
N ALA A 139 -10.45 1.72 8.21
CA ALA A 139 -10.92 2.53 7.08
C ALA A 139 -11.40 3.93 7.49
N ARG A 140 -12.15 4.05 8.60
CA ARG A 140 -12.56 5.37 9.14
C ARG A 140 -11.37 6.21 9.58
N LEU A 141 -10.32 5.60 10.12
CA LEU A 141 -9.10 6.31 10.49
C LEU A 141 -8.31 6.73 9.26
N VAL A 142 -8.12 5.85 8.28
CA VAL A 142 -7.47 6.20 7.00
C VAL A 142 -8.17 7.41 6.36
N LYS A 143 -9.51 7.37 6.26
CA LYS A 143 -10.33 8.48 5.75
C LYS A 143 -10.14 9.75 6.57
N ARG A 144 -10.04 9.66 7.91
CA ARG A 144 -9.81 10.81 8.79
C ARG A 144 -8.44 11.44 8.57
N TYR A 145 -7.42 10.63 8.32
CA TYR A 145 -6.07 11.11 7.95
C TYR A 145 -6.01 11.63 6.50
N GLY A 146 -7.04 11.38 5.68
CA GLY A 146 -7.08 11.81 4.29
C GLY A 146 -6.14 11.02 3.37
N ALA A 147 -5.74 9.81 3.77
CA ALA A 147 -4.87 8.94 2.98
C ALA A 147 -5.68 8.00 2.06
N ALA A 148 -5.03 7.48 1.01
CA ALA A 148 -5.54 6.35 0.26
C ALA A 148 -5.22 5.03 0.98
N ALA A 149 -5.88 3.93 0.59
CA ALA A 149 -5.63 2.61 1.18
C ALA A 149 -5.46 1.52 0.12
N VAL A 150 -4.41 0.72 0.29
CA VAL A 150 -4.35 -0.63 -0.25
C VAL A 150 -5.28 -1.53 0.55
N VAL A 151 -6.13 -2.27 -0.15
CA VAL A 151 -7.07 -3.24 0.41
C VAL A 151 -6.71 -4.63 -0.09
N MET A 152 -6.14 -5.43 0.81
CA MET A 152 -5.72 -6.80 0.47
C MET A 152 -6.93 -7.70 0.29
N ALA A 153 -6.86 -8.62 -0.68
CA ALA A 153 -7.80 -9.72 -0.80
C ALA A 153 -7.53 -10.79 0.27
N PHE A 154 -7.77 -10.43 1.54
CA PHE A 154 -7.63 -11.26 2.73
C PHE A 154 -8.85 -11.02 3.63
N ASP A 155 -9.59 -12.08 3.96
CA ASP A 155 -10.72 -12.04 4.90
C ASP A 155 -10.57 -13.03 6.06
N GLU A 156 -11.62 -13.24 6.83
CA GLU A 156 -11.64 -14.13 7.99
C GLU A 156 -11.32 -15.61 7.66
N LYS A 157 -11.39 -15.99 6.37
CA LYS A 157 -11.10 -17.34 5.87
C LYS A 157 -9.67 -17.47 5.33
N GLY A 158 -8.90 -16.39 5.24
CA GLY A 158 -7.53 -16.40 4.74
C GLY A 158 -7.31 -15.53 3.50
N GLN A 159 -6.15 -15.72 2.88
CA GLN A 159 -5.78 -15.03 1.64
C GLN A 159 -6.53 -15.61 0.44
N ALA A 160 -6.95 -14.75 -0.48
CA ALA A 160 -7.54 -15.17 -1.75
C ALA A 160 -6.46 -15.61 -2.75
N ASP A 161 -6.41 -16.90 -3.01
CA ASP A 161 -5.53 -17.59 -3.95
C ASP A 161 -6.15 -17.74 -5.35
N THR A 162 -7.46 -18.01 -5.43
CA THR A 162 -8.25 -18.21 -6.66
C THR A 162 -8.92 -16.94 -7.17
N PHE A 163 -9.26 -16.89 -8.46
CA PHE A 163 -9.99 -15.78 -9.07
C PHE A 163 -11.31 -15.47 -8.34
N GLU A 164 -12.10 -16.49 -8.04
CA GLU A 164 -13.42 -16.36 -7.40
C GLU A 164 -13.28 -15.73 -6.00
N ARG A 165 -12.28 -16.17 -5.23
CA ARG A 165 -12.02 -15.61 -3.90
C ARG A 165 -11.51 -14.18 -3.96
N LYS A 166 -10.67 -13.84 -4.94
CA LYS A 166 -10.17 -12.46 -5.12
C LYS A 166 -11.34 -11.52 -5.40
N VAL A 167 -12.24 -11.91 -6.30
CA VAL A 167 -13.45 -11.13 -6.65
C VAL A 167 -14.41 -11.00 -5.46
N GLU A 168 -14.73 -12.11 -4.78
CA GLU A 168 -15.64 -12.11 -3.62
C GLU A 168 -15.17 -11.13 -2.53
N ILE A 169 -13.88 -11.17 -2.19
CA ILE A 169 -13.32 -10.33 -1.12
C ILE A 169 -13.27 -8.87 -1.56
N CYS A 170 -12.80 -8.56 -2.77
CA CYS A 170 -12.72 -7.19 -3.27
C CYS A 170 -14.11 -6.55 -3.41
N GLU A 171 -15.11 -7.28 -3.91
CA GLU A 171 -16.49 -6.78 -4.00
C GLU A 171 -17.06 -6.49 -2.60
N ARG A 172 -16.94 -7.44 -1.67
CA ARG A 172 -17.40 -7.26 -0.28
C ARG A 172 -16.73 -6.06 0.39
N ALA A 173 -15.41 -5.93 0.22
CA ALA A 173 -14.66 -4.81 0.76
C ALA A 173 -15.10 -3.47 0.14
N TYR A 174 -15.34 -3.42 -1.17
CA TYR A 174 -15.84 -2.23 -1.85
C TYR A 174 -17.18 -1.78 -1.28
N ARG A 175 -18.15 -2.69 -1.15
CA ARG A 175 -19.47 -2.40 -0.57
C ARG A 175 -19.37 -1.87 0.85
N ILE A 176 -18.54 -2.50 1.67
CA ILE A 176 -18.32 -2.02 3.06
C ILE A 176 -17.70 -0.61 3.05
N LEU A 177 -16.66 -0.39 2.25
CA LEU A 177 -15.94 0.89 2.22
C LEU A 177 -16.82 2.02 1.68
N VAL A 178 -17.47 1.80 0.54
CA VAL A 178 -18.24 2.84 -0.14
C VAL A 178 -19.62 3.02 0.50
N ASP A 179 -20.37 1.93 0.68
CA ASP A 179 -21.79 2.03 1.09
C ASP A 179 -21.93 2.26 2.60
N GLU A 180 -21.03 1.73 3.42
CA GLU A 180 -21.15 1.82 4.90
C GLU A 180 -20.18 2.82 5.56
N VAL A 181 -18.93 2.93 5.07
CA VAL A 181 -17.94 3.88 5.61
C VAL A 181 -17.97 5.23 4.89
N GLY A 182 -18.48 5.25 3.66
CA GLY A 182 -18.43 6.41 2.76
C GLY A 182 -16.97 6.75 2.38
N PHE A 183 -16.12 5.74 2.24
CA PHE A 183 -14.74 5.89 1.78
C PHE A 183 -14.75 6.27 0.29
N PRO A 184 -13.96 7.26 -0.16
CA PRO A 184 -13.93 7.64 -1.57
C PRO A 184 -13.44 6.47 -2.44
N PRO A 185 -14.20 6.02 -3.44
CA PRO A 185 -13.80 4.87 -4.27
C PRO A 185 -12.49 5.11 -5.02
N GLU A 186 -12.19 6.35 -5.41
CA GLU A 186 -10.91 6.74 -6.02
C GLU A 186 -9.70 6.54 -5.12
N ASP A 187 -9.89 6.47 -3.79
CA ASP A 187 -8.83 6.27 -2.80
C ASP A 187 -8.62 4.79 -2.42
N ILE A 188 -9.35 3.88 -3.08
CA ILE A 188 -9.26 2.43 -2.86
C ILE A 188 -8.33 1.81 -3.91
N ILE A 189 -7.25 1.18 -3.45
CA ILE A 189 -6.33 0.41 -4.28
C ILE A 189 -6.48 -1.06 -3.90
N PHE A 190 -7.15 -1.87 -4.73
CA PHE A 190 -7.24 -3.30 -4.44
C PHE A 190 -5.92 -4.01 -4.76
N ASP A 191 -5.47 -4.86 -3.83
CA ASP A 191 -4.42 -5.85 -4.06
C ASP A 191 -5.01 -7.26 -4.05
N PRO A 192 -5.23 -7.86 -5.23
CA PRO A 192 -5.70 -9.24 -5.36
C PRO A 192 -4.67 -10.32 -4.99
N ASN A 193 -3.55 -9.99 -4.34
CA ASN A 193 -2.41 -10.85 -4.01
C ASN A 193 -1.68 -11.43 -5.23
N ILE A 194 -0.46 -10.93 -5.48
CA ILE A 194 0.49 -11.56 -6.39
C ILE A 194 1.26 -12.64 -5.62
N PHE A 195 1.12 -13.90 -6.04
CA PHE A 195 1.83 -15.03 -5.43
C PHE A 195 2.98 -15.55 -6.30
N ALA A 196 3.93 -16.22 -5.66
CA ALA A 196 4.99 -16.94 -6.36
C ALA A 196 4.42 -18.10 -7.19
N ILE A 197 4.86 -18.18 -8.45
CA ILE A 197 4.60 -19.28 -9.37
C ILE A 197 5.88 -20.09 -9.59
N ALA A 198 5.79 -21.21 -10.32
CA ALA A 198 6.92 -22.11 -10.57
C ALA A 198 7.58 -22.64 -9.28
N THR A 199 6.78 -22.89 -8.26
CA THR A 199 7.22 -23.39 -6.95
C THR A 199 7.43 -24.91 -6.91
N GLY A 200 7.02 -25.63 -7.96
CA GLY A 200 6.95 -27.09 -7.99
C GLY A 200 5.67 -27.68 -7.39
N ILE A 201 4.69 -26.84 -7.04
CA ILE A 201 3.37 -27.23 -6.53
C ILE A 201 2.33 -26.91 -7.61
N GLU A 202 1.53 -27.90 -8.03
CA GLU A 202 0.62 -27.78 -9.18
C GLU A 202 -0.49 -26.74 -8.94
N GLU A 203 -0.97 -26.66 -7.71
CA GLU A 203 -1.99 -25.71 -7.26
C GLU A 203 -1.56 -24.25 -7.47
N HIS A 204 -0.25 -23.96 -7.55
CA HIS A 204 0.28 -22.61 -7.69
C HIS A 204 0.39 -22.14 -9.16
N ASN A 205 0.16 -23.03 -10.13
CA ASN A 205 0.39 -22.74 -11.55
C ASN A 205 -0.50 -21.60 -12.06
N ASN A 206 -1.70 -21.44 -11.49
CA ASN A 206 -2.69 -20.51 -12.01
C ASN A 206 -2.69 -19.14 -11.31
N TYR A 207 -1.90 -18.93 -10.25
CA TYR A 207 -1.95 -17.71 -9.44
C TYR A 207 -1.78 -16.41 -10.23
N ALA A 208 -0.88 -16.39 -11.22
CA ALA A 208 -0.68 -15.20 -12.06
C ALA A 208 -1.88 -14.94 -12.98
N VAL A 209 -2.51 -15.98 -13.52
CA VAL A 209 -3.71 -15.88 -14.35
C VAL A 209 -4.89 -15.40 -13.51
N ASP A 210 -5.05 -15.93 -12.30
CA ASP A 210 -6.09 -15.54 -11.36
C ASP A 210 -5.97 -14.07 -10.95
N PHE A 211 -4.74 -13.59 -10.70
CA PHE A 211 -4.48 -12.18 -10.45
C PHE A 211 -4.92 -11.31 -11.64
N ILE A 212 -4.47 -11.62 -12.86
CA ILE A 212 -4.80 -10.83 -14.07
C ILE A 212 -6.31 -10.81 -14.32
N ASN A 213 -6.99 -11.95 -14.16
CA ASN A 213 -8.44 -12.03 -14.34
C ASN A 213 -9.18 -11.24 -13.27
N ALA A 214 -8.74 -11.30 -12.00
CA ALA A 214 -9.32 -10.51 -10.92
C ALA A 214 -9.12 -9.01 -11.16
N THR A 215 -7.92 -8.57 -11.58
CA THR A 215 -7.66 -7.18 -11.96
C THR A 215 -8.61 -6.71 -13.07
N ARG A 216 -8.84 -7.54 -14.10
CA ARG A 216 -9.80 -7.22 -15.17
C ARG A 216 -11.21 -7.05 -14.63
N TRP A 217 -11.67 -7.97 -13.78
CA TRP A 217 -13.01 -7.92 -13.19
C TRP A 217 -13.18 -6.68 -12.30
N ILE A 218 -12.21 -6.40 -11.41
CA ILE A 218 -12.23 -5.25 -10.50
C ILE A 218 -12.27 -3.92 -11.27
N LYS A 219 -11.59 -3.82 -12.41
CA LYS A 219 -11.63 -2.61 -13.25
C LYS A 219 -12.96 -2.41 -13.99
N GLN A 220 -13.79 -3.46 -14.11
CA GLN A 220 -15.04 -3.44 -14.88
C GLN A 220 -16.30 -3.28 -14.01
N ASN A 221 -16.20 -3.40 -12.69
CA ASN A 221 -17.32 -3.44 -11.75
C ASN A 221 -17.10 -2.49 -10.57
#